data_AF-A0A2H6IDP1-F1
#
_entry.id   AF-A0A2H6IDP1-F1
#
_cell.length_a   1.000
_cell.length_b   1.000
_cell.length_c   1.000
_cell.angle_alpha   90.00
_cell.angle_beta   90.00
_cell.angle_gamma   90.00
#
_symmetry.space_group_name_H-M   'P 1'
#
loop_
_entity.id
_entity.type
_entity.pdbx_description
1 polymer ?
#
loop_
_entity_poly.entity_id
_entity_poly.type
_entity_poly.pdbx_seq_one_letter_code
_entity_poly.pdbx_strand_id
1 'polypeptide(L)'
;MYDAWKILLGLIIFLAFATFPFYSNMGKAVAKPDPKLDTPVIQQMKVKQCVESKEFMRAEHMQLLNNWRDAALRRGERLYKGSDGRITEISFQNQCLRCHSNKKKFCDECHSYADVKPYCWDCHIAPKEAKNEH
;
A
#
# COMPACT_ATOMS: atom_id res chain seq x y z
N MET A 1 -31.01 -46.40 -8.79
CA MET A 1 -29.83 -45.56 -8.42
C MET A 1 -28.59 -46.14 -9.09
N TYR A 2 -28.32 -45.83 -10.37
CA TYR A 2 -27.22 -46.44 -11.14
C TYR A 2 -25.99 -45.51 -11.32
N ASP A 3 -26.14 -44.22 -11.03
CA ASP A 3 -25.07 -43.21 -11.19
C ASP A 3 -24.58 -42.62 -9.87
N ALA A 4 -25.10 -43.07 -8.72
CA ALA A 4 -24.72 -42.57 -7.40
C ALA A 4 -23.20 -42.70 -7.14
N TRP A 5 -22.60 -43.80 -7.59
CA TRP A 5 -21.14 -44.03 -7.55
C TRP A 5 -20.36 -43.00 -8.37
N LYS A 6 -20.81 -42.70 -9.59
CA LYS A 6 -20.14 -41.70 -10.47
C LYS A 6 -20.22 -40.31 -9.87
N ILE A 7 -21.37 -39.97 -9.27
CA ILE A 7 -21.58 -38.70 -8.57
C ILE A 7 -20.64 -38.61 -7.37
N LEU A 8 -20.56 -39.65 -6.53
CA LEU A 8 -19.67 -39.70 -5.37
C LEU A 8 -18.19 -39.52 -5.77
N LEU A 9 -17.77 -40.19 -6.83
CA LEU A 9 -16.39 -40.13 -7.31
C LEU A 9 -16.03 -38.74 -7.84
N GLY A 10 -16.93 -38.11 -8.61
CA GLY A 10 -16.78 -36.73 -9.06
C GLY A 10 -16.75 -35.73 -7.90
N LEU A 11 -17.57 -35.95 -6.87
CA LEU A 11 -17.67 -35.07 -5.70
C LEU A 11 -16.40 -35.12 -4.84
N ILE A 12 -15.80 -36.30 -4.66
CA ILE A 12 -14.51 -36.46 -3.98
C ILE A 12 -13.39 -35.74 -4.76
N ILE A 13 -13.33 -35.92 -6.08
CA ILE A 13 -12.34 -35.23 -6.93
C ILE A 13 -12.51 -33.72 -6.82
N PHE A 14 -13.74 -33.22 -6.93
CA PHE A 14 -14.03 -31.79 -6.80
C PHE A 14 -13.60 -31.24 -5.44
N LEU A 15 -13.95 -31.92 -4.34
CA LEU A 15 -13.55 -31.49 -2.99
C LEU A 15 -12.03 -31.52 -2.82
N ALA A 16 -11.33 -32.53 -3.36
CA ALA A 16 -9.87 -32.58 -3.33
C ALA A 16 -9.26 -31.37 -4.04
N PHE A 17 -9.71 -31.03 -5.26
CA PHE A 17 -9.21 -29.86 -5.98
C PHE A 17 -9.59 -28.54 -5.32
N ALA A 18 -10.81 -28.42 -4.78
CA ALA A 18 -11.28 -27.21 -4.10
C ALA A 18 -10.54 -26.97 -2.78
N THR A 19 -10.18 -28.02 -2.05
CA THR A 19 -9.46 -27.92 -0.76
C THR A 19 -7.93 -27.92 -0.91
N PHE A 20 -7.40 -28.38 -2.04
CA PHE A 20 -5.97 -28.35 -2.36
C PHE A 20 -5.28 -26.99 -2.16
N PRO A 21 -5.82 -25.84 -2.61
CA PRO A 21 -5.18 -24.55 -2.37
C PRO A 21 -5.10 -24.21 -0.88
N PHE A 22 -6.09 -24.60 -0.07
CA PHE A 22 -6.04 -24.36 1.38
C PHE A 22 -4.98 -25.22 2.05
N TYR A 23 -4.88 -26.50 1.69
CA TYR A 23 -3.88 -27.41 2.28
C TYR A 23 -2.45 -27.04 1.84
N SER A 24 -2.26 -26.68 0.56
CA SER A 24 -0.96 -26.28 0.01
C SER A 24 -0.47 -24.91 0.50
N ASN A 25 -1.37 -24.07 1.02
CA ASN A 25 -1.04 -22.77 1.63
C ASN A 25 -1.10 -22.78 3.16
N MET A 26 -1.50 -23.89 3.79
CA MET A 26 -1.57 -24.02 5.24
C MET A 26 -0.19 -23.85 5.87
N GLY A 27 -0.04 -22.89 6.77
CA GLY A 27 1.23 -22.58 7.45
C GLY A 27 2.20 -21.69 6.66
N LYS A 28 1.88 -21.31 5.41
CA LYS A 28 2.68 -20.31 4.68
C LYS A 28 2.32 -18.91 5.18
N ALA A 29 3.20 -18.33 6.00
CA ALA A 29 3.10 -16.91 6.34
C ALA A 29 3.49 -16.08 5.13
N VAL A 30 2.59 -15.24 4.62
CA VAL A 30 2.96 -14.21 3.65
C VAL A 30 3.86 -13.22 4.37
N ALA A 31 5.05 -12.98 3.83
CA ALA A 31 5.98 -12.00 4.39
C ALA A 31 5.28 -10.64 4.46
N LYS A 32 5.29 -10.04 5.66
CA LYS A 32 4.75 -8.68 5.84
C LYS A 32 5.64 -7.70 5.09
N PRO A 33 5.06 -6.65 4.47
CA PRO A 33 5.84 -5.64 3.78
C PRO A 33 6.77 -4.91 4.76
N ASP A 34 8.01 -4.65 4.33
CA ASP A 34 9.03 -3.94 5.12
C ASP A 34 9.50 -2.66 4.40
N PRO A 35 8.64 -1.61 4.37
CA PRO A 35 8.93 -0.39 3.65
C PRO A 35 10.12 0.37 4.26
N LYS A 36 11.14 0.63 3.45
CA LYS A 36 12.40 1.25 3.87
C LYS A 36 12.30 2.77 3.97
N LEU A 37 12.79 3.33 5.07
CA LEU A 37 12.81 4.77 5.37
C LEU A 37 14.20 5.39 5.18
N ASP A 38 15.09 4.70 4.48
CA ASP A 38 16.50 5.03 4.28
C ASP A 38 16.71 6.03 3.13
N THR A 39 15.94 7.12 3.12
CA THR A 39 16.12 8.18 2.12
C THR A 39 17.03 9.30 2.64
N PRO A 40 17.74 10.03 1.76
CA PRO A 40 18.60 11.13 2.17
C PRO A 40 17.88 12.18 3.02
N VAL A 41 16.63 12.50 2.66
CA VAL A 41 15.82 13.50 3.38
C VAL A 41 15.49 13.01 4.78
N ILE A 42 15.02 11.77 4.94
CA ILE A 42 14.66 11.22 6.26
C ILE A 42 15.90 11.08 7.15
N GLN A 43 17.06 10.73 6.59
CA GLN A 43 18.32 10.61 7.32
C GLN A 43 18.80 11.95 7.88
N GLN A 44 18.52 13.06 7.19
CA GLN A 44 18.89 14.41 7.62
C GLN A 44 17.90 15.02 8.63
N MET A 45 16.73 14.42 8.83
CA MET A 45 15.71 14.95 9.74
C MET A 45 16.08 14.70 11.21
N LYS A 46 16.17 15.78 11.99
CA LYS A 46 16.33 15.71 13.46
C LYS A 46 15.14 15.01 14.13
N VAL A 47 13.94 15.29 13.64
CA VAL A 47 12.69 14.68 14.12
C VAL A 47 12.02 14.00 12.93
N LYS A 48 11.92 12.67 12.98
CA LYS A 48 11.34 11.84 11.92
C LYS A 48 9.82 11.78 12.05
N GLN A 49 9.16 12.89 11.68
CA GLN A 49 7.71 13.02 11.78
C GLN A 49 7.08 13.21 10.40
N CYS A 50 6.02 12.45 10.12
CA CYS A 50 5.24 12.51 8.89
C CYS A 50 4.01 13.44 9.09
N VAL A 51 3.11 13.52 8.10
CA VAL A 51 1.83 14.25 8.21
C VAL A 51 0.88 13.63 9.24
N GLU A 52 1.01 12.32 9.48
CA GLU A 52 0.24 11.54 10.44
C GLU A 52 1.11 10.43 11.06
N SER A 53 0.60 9.75 12.08
CA SER A 53 1.30 8.63 12.74
C SER A 53 1.46 7.43 11.81
N LYS A 54 2.40 6.53 12.17
CA LYS A 54 2.62 5.28 11.43
C LYS A 54 1.38 4.38 11.45
N GLU A 55 0.68 4.35 12.57
CA GLU A 55 -0.53 3.58 12.80
C GLU A 55 -1.66 4.11 11.91
N PHE A 56 -1.82 5.43 11.86
CA PHE A 56 -2.79 6.09 10.98
C PHE A 56 -2.49 5.80 9.52
N MET A 57 -1.24 5.94 9.08
CA MET A 57 -0.87 5.67 7.69
C MET A 57 -1.10 4.20 7.29
N ARG A 58 -1.01 3.24 8.22
CA ARG A 58 -1.31 1.85 7.89
C ARG A 58 -2.80 1.57 7.73
N ALA A 59 -3.64 2.24 8.52
CA ALA A 59 -5.09 2.07 8.48
C ALA A 59 -5.76 2.91 7.38
N GLU A 60 -5.34 4.17 7.25
CA GLU A 60 -6.12 5.22 6.58
C GLU A 60 -5.36 5.89 5.42
N HIS A 61 -4.18 5.42 5.03
CA HIS A 61 -3.35 6.07 3.99
C HIS A 61 -4.12 6.40 2.71
N MET A 62 -4.89 5.46 2.18
CA MET A 62 -5.65 5.68 0.95
C MET A 62 -6.87 6.58 1.17
N GLN A 63 -7.50 6.54 2.34
CA GLN A 63 -8.58 7.45 2.68
C GLN A 63 -8.07 8.89 2.75
N LEU A 64 -6.91 9.12 3.39
CA LEU A 64 -6.24 10.41 3.41
C LEU A 64 -5.97 10.93 2.01
N LEU A 65 -5.37 10.11 1.13
CA LEU A 65 -5.06 10.52 -0.25
C LEU A 65 -6.31 10.82 -1.09
N ASN A 66 -7.38 10.02 -0.96
CA ASN A 66 -8.64 10.29 -1.65
C ASN A 66 -9.29 11.60 -1.17
N ASN A 67 -9.28 11.82 0.15
CA ASN A 67 -9.80 13.05 0.75
C ASN A 67 -8.98 14.27 0.30
N TRP A 68 -7.66 14.15 0.24
CA TRP A 68 -6.75 15.18 -0.25
C TRP A 68 -6.98 15.49 -1.72
N ARG A 69 -7.16 14.47 -2.57
CA ARG A 69 -7.48 14.64 -3.98
C ARG A 69 -8.79 15.41 -4.15
N ASP A 70 -9.85 15.00 -3.45
CA ASP A 70 -11.16 15.63 -3.58
C ASP A 70 -11.17 17.05 -2.97
N ALA A 71 -10.47 17.26 -1.84
CA ALA A 71 -10.24 18.59 -1.26
C ALA A 71 -9.59 19.52 -2.29
N ALA A 72 -8.49 19.07 -2.90
CA ALA A 72 -7.72 19.88 -3.82
C ALA A 72 -8.47 20.16 -5.14
N LEU A 73 -9.03 19.11 -5.76
CA LEU A 73 -9.58 19.20 -7.11
C LEU A 73 -11.05 19.62 -7.14
N ARG A 74 -11.85 19.25 -6.13
CA ARG A 74 -13.30 19.53 -6.14
C ARG A 74 -13.68 20.72 -5.27
N ARG A 75 -12.99 20.91 -4.12
CA ARG A 75 -13.34 21.97 -3.16
C ARG A 75 -12.41 23.17 -3.17
N GLY A 76 -11.26 23.07 -3.85
CA GLY A 76 -10.26 24.15 -3.85
C GLY A 76 -9.51 24.30 -2.51
N GLU A 77 -9.66 23.35 -1.59
CA GLU A 77 -8.96 23.31 -0.32
C GLU A 77 -7.48 22.95 -0.55
N ARG A 78 -6.57 23.58 0.21
CA ARG A 78 -5.11 23.35 0.07
C ARG A 78 -4.42 23.02 1.38
N LEU A 79 -5.15 23.02 2.49
CA LEU A 79 -4.60 22.81 3.83
C LEU A 79 -5.24 21.58 4.48
N TYR A 80 -4.41 20.76 5.10
CA TYR A 80 -4.81 19.62 5.90
C TYR A 80 -4.33 19.80 7.33
N LYS A 81 -5.24 19.62 8.30
CA LYS A 81 -4.93 19.61 9.73
C LYS A 81 -4.83 18.16 10.20
N GLY A 82 -3.63 17.77 10.62
CA GLY A 82 -3.39 16.42 11.14
C GLY A 82 -3.96 16.19 12.53
N SER A 83 -3.94 14.94 12.98
CA SER A 83 -4.41 14.53 14.30
C SER A 83 -3.66 15.21 15.45
N ASP A 84 -2.40 15.59 15.22
CA ASP A 84 -1.56 16.35 16.15
C ASP A 84 -1.77 17.87 16.07
N GLY A 85 -2.73 18.33 15.27
CA GLY A 85 -3.10 19.73 15.11
C GLY A 85 -2.23 20.53 14.14
N ARG A 86 -1.16 19.94 13.59
CA ARG A 86 -0.31 20.63 12.60
C ARG A 86 -1.04 20.80 11.28
N ILE A 87 -0.78 21.93 10.63
CA ILE A 87 -1.32 22.23 9.31
C ILE A 87 -0.24 21.96 8.27
N THR A 88 -0.58 21.20 7.23
CA THR A 88 0.28 20.88 6.10
C THR A 88 -0.42 21.21 4.79
N GLU A 89 0.34 21.53 3.77
CA GLU A 89 -0.22 21.73 2.43
C GLU A 89 -0.62 20.37 1.83
N ILE A 90 -1.81 20.31 1.24
CA ILE A 90 -2.28 19.17 0.45
C ILE A 90 -1.46 19.09 -0.84
N SER A 91 -0.39 18.30 -0.80
CA SER A 91 0.46 18.05 -1.96
C SER A 91 1.15 16.70 -1.81
N PHE A 92 0.77 15.73 -2.65
CA PHE A 92 1.38 14.41 -2.66
C PHE A 92 2.89 14.47 -2.95
N GLN A 93 3.31 15.31 -3.91
CA GLN A 93 4.71 15.45 -4.29
C GLN A 93 5.53 16.15 -3.19
N ASN A 94 5.01 17.21 -2.57
CA ASN A 94 5.77 17.99 -1.60
C ASN A 94 5.78 17.37 -0.20
N GLN A 95 4.75 16.60 0.18
CA GLN A 95 4.65 16.00 1.51
C GLN A 95 5.19 14.57 1.54
N CYS A 96 4.70 13.70 0.64
CA CYS A 96 5.05 12.29 0.68
C CYS A 96 6.34 12.02 -0.08
N LEU A 97 6.41 12.39 -1.36
CA LEU A 97 7.54 12.04 -2.24
C LEU A 97 8.82 12.81 -1.94
N ARG A 98 8.72 13.95 -1.24
CA ARG A 98 9.88 14.66 -0.71
C ARG A 98 10.68 13.80 0.27
N CYS A 99 10.00 13.04 1.13
CA CYS A 99 10.66 12.17 2.11
C CYS A 99 10.79 10.73 1.60
N HIS A 100 9.83 10.23 0.83
CA HIS A 100 9.80 8.87 0.29
C HIS A 100 10.25 8.83 -1.17
N SER A 101 11.51 9.19 -1.42
CA SER A 101 12.12 9.19 -2.75
C SER A 101 12.45 7.80 -3.30
N ASN A 102 12.24 6.74 -2.51
CA ASN A 102 12.54 5.33 -2.81
C ASN A 102 11.24 4.52 -3.03
N LYS A 103 10.41 4.91 -4.00
CA LYS A 103 9.11 4.29 -4.30
C LYS A 103 9.15 2.77 -4.31
N LYS A 104 10.12 2.15 -4.99
CA LYS A 104 10.26 0.68 -5.09
C LYS A 104 10.44 -0.01 -3.74
N LYS A 105 11.23 0.61 -2.85
CA LYS A 105 11.56 0.05 -1.53
C LYS A 105 10.60 0.52 -0.42
N PHE A 106 9.63 1.39 -0.74
CA PHE A 106 8.72 1.97 0.25
C PHE A 106 7.25 1.80 -0.17
N CYS A 107 6.80 2.53 -1.19
CA CYS A 107 5.41 2.48 -1.65
C CYS A 107 5.04 1.12 -2.23
N ASP A 108 5.93 0.56 -3.06
CA ASP A 108 5.64 -0.66 -3.81
C ASP A 108 5.68 -1.92 -2.94
N GLU A 109 6.34 -1.88 -1.78
CA GLU A 109 6.28 -2.97 -0.79
C GLU A 109 4.83 -3.24 -0.35
N CYS A 110 4.10 -2.18 0.02
CA CYS A 110 2.70 -2.30 0.43
C CYS A 110 1.77 -2.54 -0.77
N HIS A 111 1.98 -1.85 -1.90
CA HIS A 111 1.09 -1.98 -3.05
C HIS A 111 1.22 -3.34 -3.75
N SER A 112 2.44 -3.88 -3.85
CA SER A 112 2.66 -5.23 -4.38
C SER A 112 2.13 -6.28 -3.42
N TYR A 113 2.31 -6.09 -2.11
CA TYR A 113 1.74 -6.98 -1.09
C TYR A 113 0.20 -7.02 -1.14
N ALA A 114 -0.44 -5.88 -1.37
CA ALA A 114 -1.90 -5.79 -1.49
C ALA A 114 -2.43 -6.06 -2.91
N ASP A 115 -1.55 -6.36 -3.87
CA ASP A 115 -1.86 -6.52 -5.30
C ASP A 115 -2.70 -5.36 -5.89
N VAL A 116 -2.36 -4.12 -5.51
CA VAL A 116 -3.02 -2.91 -6.01
C VAL A 116 -2.12 -2.12 -6.94
N LYS A 117 -2.71 -1.60 -8.02
CA LYS A 117 -2.05 -0.70 -8.98
C LYS A 117 -2.68 0.68 -8.88
N PRO A 118 -2.07 1.63 -8.14
CA PRO A 118 -2.65 2.96 -7.97
C PRO A 118 -2.68 3.72 -9.29
N TYR A 119 -3.84 4.22 -9.68
CA TYR A 119 -4.01 5.07 -10.87
C TYR A 119 -3.50 6.51 -10.67
N CYS A 120 -3.09 6.87 -9.45
CA CYS A 120 -2.51 8.20 -9.16
C CYS A 120 -1.30 8.50 -10.05
N TRP A 121 -0.58 7.46 -10.49
CA TRP A 121 0.59 7.57 -11.37
C TRP A 121 0.24 7.88 -12.83
N ASP A 122 -1.03 7.76 -13.22
CA ASP A 122 -1.49 8.15 -14.56
C ASP A 122 -1.33 9.67 -14.77
N CYS A 123 -1.37 10.43 -13.66
CA CYS A 123 -1.17 11.88 -13.65
C CYS A 123 0.09 12.31 -12.89
N HIS A 124 0.49 11.59 -11.84
CA HIS A 124 1.66 11.94 -11.03
C HIS A 124 2.94 11.27 -11.54
N ILE A 125 3.99 12.06 -11.68
CA ILE A 125 5.32 11.55 -12.05
C ILE A 125 6.08 11.17 -10.78
N ALA A 126 6.53 9.92 -10.72
CA ALA A 126 7.40 9.45 -9.63
C ALA A 126 8.76 10.15 -9.71
N PRO A 127 9.36 10.54 -8.56
CA PRO A 127 10.72 11.09 -8.56
C PRO A 127 11.70 10.07 -9.12
N LYS A 128 12.78 10.53 -9.76
CA LYS A 128 13.90 9.65 -10.11
C LYS A 128 14.51 9.14 -8.81
N GLU A 129 14.47 7.83 -8.61
CA GLU A 129 15.18 7.20 -7.50
C GLU A 129 16.68 7.34 -7.72
N ALA A 130 17.41 7.77 -6.70
CA ALA A 130 18.86 7.66 -6.73
C ALA A 130 19.21 6.17 -6.85
N LYS A 131 19.98 5.80 -7.89
CA LYS A 131 20.52 4.44 -8.03
C LYS A 131 21.57 4.24 -6.95
N ASN A 132 21.13 3.86 -5.75
CA ASN A 132 22.01 3.33 -4.72
C ASN A 132 22.12 1.82 -4.99
N GLU A 133 22.81 1.48 -6.09
CA GLU A 133 23.41 0.17 -6.28
C GLU A 133 24.59 0.12 -5.32
N HIS A 134 24.37 -0.50 -4.15
CA HIS A 134 25.43 -0.98 -3.28
C HIS A 134 25.62 -2.46 -3.55
#